data_AF-A0A8S4AKY2-F1
#
_entry.id   AF-A0A8S4AKY2-F1
#
_cell.length_a   1.000
_cell.length_b   1.000
_cell.length_c   1.000
_cell.angle_alpha   90.00
_cell.angle_beta   90.00
_cell.angle_gamma   90.00
#
_symmetry.space_group_name_H-M   'P 1'
#
loop_
_entity.id
_entity.type
_entity.pdbx_description
1 polymer ?
#
loop_
_entity_poly.entity_id
_entity_poly.type
_entity_poly.pdbx_seq_one_letter_code
_entity_poly.pdbx_strand_id
1 'polypeptide(L)'
;MGAFRFRNKQNTPCGHNRLPQRWSYKYWGERGERNILETDCSRSHITFTMVYACPVLLLLLLLWARPSLLAASPRTYEDTDRLTGERVQCERCPPGSFLRAGCSSERRSECARCPEGSYTEMWNHISKCLRCGACGRNQVVKQACTAESDCQCECKQGYYYEPDYDSCVRHRECPVGQGALTKGTPENNTVCQICSGSTFSNTSSAHQSCMEHKKCSDSGLKMVLRGSSWHDSVCADCTQLKDAADYLRETIPDFVVYHNMNVKRLRRVVHRLFPEDLEKSRRTSGLSSSELHAEINAWAASATPAQIRQLPDLLKNRAGDWLKNMLDHIETRLPEECGLGNGTEGN
;
A
#
# COMPACT_ATOMS: atom_id res chain seq x y z
N MET A 1 -22.25 -55.93 7.48
CA MET A 1 -22.88 -54.82 6.74
C MET A 1 -22.32 -53.51 7.26
N GLY A 2 -21.93 -52.57 6.38
CA GLY A 2 -21.59 -51.19 6.74
C GLY A 2 -20.13 -50.80 6.44
N ALA A 3 -19.89 -50.31 5.22
CA ALA A 3 -18.62 -49.73 4.75
C ALA A 3 -18.54 -48.23 5.07
N PHE A 4 -17.35 -47.65 5.27
CA PHE A 4 -17.11 -46.24 4.96
C PHE A 4 -15.68 -45.96 4.45
N ARG A 5 -15.67 -45.11 3.41
CA ARG A 5 -14.59 -44.70 2.50
C ARG A 5 -13.47 -43.91 3.16
N PHE A 6 -12.24 -44.14 2.69
CA PHE A 6 -11.12 -43.19 2.77
C PHE A 6 -11.38 -41.95 1.90
N ARG A 7 -11.09 -40.75 2.43
CA ARG A 7 -11.03 -39.50 1.67
C ARG A 7 -9.71 -38.79 1.94
N ASN A 8 -9.01 -38.52 0.85
CA ASN A 8 -7.79 -37.70 0.74
C ASN A 8 -8.10 -36.21 1.03
N LYS A 9 -7.26 -35.53 1.80
CA LYS A 9 -7.17 -34.04 1.92
C LYS A 9 -5.68 -33.72 2.20
N GLN A 10 -4.88 -33.35 1.21
CA GLN A 10 -4.65 -32.01 0.63
C GLN A 10 -4.17 -30.93 1.64
N ASN A 11 -2.93 -30.50 1.40
CA ASN A 11 -2.31 -29.19 1.58
C ASN A 11 -2.61 -28.37 2.86
N THR A 12 -1.66 -28.37 3.76
CA THR A 12 -1.44 -27.31 4.77
C THR A 12 -0.30 -26.38 4.30
N PRO A 13 -0.47 -25.04 4.27
CA PRO A 13 0.65 -24.11 4.14
C PRO A 13 1.46 -24.09 5.43
N CYS A 14 2.79 -24.07 5.32
CA CYS A 14 3.71 -24.02 6.45
C CYS A 14 3.63 -22.68 7.15
N GLY A 15 3.34 -22.71 8.45
CA GLY A 15 3.23 -21.54 9.31
C GLY A 15 4.56 -20.84 9.54
N HIS A 16 4.52 -19.52 9.43
CA HIS A 16 5.56 -18.64 9.95
C HIS A 16 5.65 -18.72 11.48
N ASN A 17 6.90 -18.69 11.97
CA ASN A 17 7.25 -18.60 13.38
C ASN A 17 6.43 -17.53 14.11
N ARG A 18 5.63 -17.97 15.08
CA ARG A 18 4.90 -17.14 16.03
C ARG A 18 5.87 -16.63 17.12
N LEU A 19 6.03 -15.32 17.23
CA LEU A 19 6.42 -14.65 18.48
C LEU A 19 5.23 -13.84 19.01
N PRO A 20 5.07 -13.68 20.34
CA PRO A 20 3.77 -13.42 20.94
C PRO A 20 3.39 -11.94 20.99
N GLN A 21 2.21 -11.66 20.40
CA GLN A 21 1.12 -10.82 20.90
C GLN A 21 1.51 -9.72 21.91
N ARG A 22 1.65 -8.47 21.41
CA ARG A 22 1.64 -7.25 22.24
C ARG A 22 0.20 -6.74 22.31
N TRP A 23 -0.35 -6.75 23.51
CA TRP A 23 -1.68 -6.24 23.83
C TRP A 23 -1.76 -4.73 23.54
N SER A 24 -2.71 -4.31 22.71
CA SER A 24 -3.07 -2.91 22.52
C SER A 24 -4.40 -2.64 23.24
N TYR A 25 -4.32 -1.96 24.39
CA TYR A 25 -5.49 -1.48 25.11
C TYR A 25 -6.10 -0.27 24.36
N LYS A 26 -7.38 -0.39 23.99
CA LYS A 26 -8.23 0.71 23.53
C LYS A 26 -8.56 1.62 24.72
N TYR A 27 -8.15 2.88 24.66
CA TYR A 27 -8.68 3.93 25.53
C TYR A 27 -9.98 4.48 24.92
N TRP A 28 -11.05 4.41 25.70
CA TRP A 28 -12.29 5.17 25.49
C TRP A 28 -12.13 6.54 26.15
N GLY A 29 -12.52 7.59 25.42
CA GLY A 29 -12.53 8.96 25.91
C GLY A 29 -13.74 9.23 26.78
N GLU A 30 -13.49 9.78 27.97
CA GLU A 30 -14.50 10.48 28.77
C GLU A 30 -14.02 11.89 29.08
N ARG A 31 -15.00 12.78 28.96
CA ARG A 31 -14.95 14.24 29.12
C ARG A 31 -14.95 14.55 30.62
N GLY A 32 -14.00 15.35 31.09
CA GLY A 32 -13.97 15.81 32.48
C GLY A 32 -13.05 17.03 32.64
N GLU A 33 -13.66 18.20 32.69
CA GLU A 33 -13.05 19.47 33.07
C GLU A 33 -12.37 19.36 34.44
N ARG A 34 -11.17 19.93 34.59
CA ARG A 34 -10.67 20.42 35.89
C ARG A 34 -9.46 21.35 35.71
N ASN A 35 -9.76 22.63 35.91
CA ASN A 35 -8.99 23.71 36.53
C ASN A 35 -7.47 23.58 36.60
N ILE A 36 -6.83 24.53 35.90
CA ILE A 36 -5.47 25.00 36.09
C ILE A 36 -5.37 25.64 37.48
N LEU A 37 -4.50 25.11 38.33
CA LEU A 37 -3.94 25.83 39.48
C LEU A 37 -2.43 25.59 39.47
N GLU A 38 -1.70 26.70 39.33
CA GLU A 38 -0.26 26.82 39.49
C GLU A 38 0.19 26.24 40.83
N THR A 39 1.38 25.62 40.88
CA THR A 39 2.23 25.70 42.07
C THR A 39 3.68 25.30 41.76
N ASP A 40 4.55 26.07 42.39
CA ASP A 40 5.99 26.18 42.25
C ASP A 40 6.82 24.89 42.29
N CYS A 41 7.89 24.93 41.50
CA CYS A 41 9.00 24.01 41.50
C CYS A 41 10.05 24.46 42.53
N SER A 42 10.30 23.67 43.58
CA SER A 42 11.52 23.79 44.38
C SER A 42 12.01 22.45 44.93
N ARG A 43 13.14 22.00 44.38
CA ARG A 43 14.37 21.65 45.10
C ARG A 43 14.22 20.81 46.38
N SER A 44 14.62 19.52 46.29
CA SER A 44 15.53 18.81 47.23
C SER A 44 15.14 17.34 47.43
N HIS A 45 15.59 16.41 46.58
CA HIS A 45 15.63 14.96 46.91
C HIS A 45 16.83 14.23 46.27
N ILE A 46 17.92 14.94 45.98
CA ILE A 46 19.16 14.36 45.44
C ILE A 46 20.10 14.08 46.61
N THR A 47 19.85 13.04 47.41
CA THR A 47 20.90 12.43 48.28
C THR A 47 20.54 11.03 48.82
N PHE A 48 19.32 10.51 48.66
CA PHE A 48 18.93 9.24 49.29
C PHE A 48 18.82 8.02 48.36
N THR A 49 19.05 8.16 47.06
CA THR A 49 18.86 7.07 46.07
C THR A 49 20.15 6.36 45.64
N MET A 50 21.33 6.88 46.00
CA MET A 50 22.62 6.40 45.46
C MET A 50 23.15 5.10 46.11
N VAL A 51 22.65 4.69 47.28
CA VAL A 51 23.15 3.48 47.97
C VAL A 51 22.42 2.21 47.53
N TYR A 52 21.18 2.32 47.07
CA TYR A 52 20.37 1.17 46.61
C TYR A 52 20.31 1.04 45.09
N ALA A 53 20.63 2.09 44.32
CA ALA A 53 20.62 2.04 42.87
C ALA A 53 21.76 1.17 42.29
N CYS A 54 22.96 1.22 42.87
CA CYS A 54 24.15 0.56 42.35
C CYS A 54 24.08 -0.99 42.35
N PRO A 55 23.68 -1.68 43.44
CA PRO A 55 23.56 -3.14 43.43
C PRO A 55 22.37 -3.64 42.61
N VAL A 56 21.28 -2.85 42.52
CA VAL A 56 20.11 -3.18 41.70
C VAL A 56 20.41 -3.02 40.21
N LEU A 57 21.19 -2.01 39.81
CA LEU A 57 21.64 -1.85 38.43
C LEU A 57 22.60 -2.98 38.00
N LEU A 58 23.47 -3.43 38.90
CA LEU A 58 24.37 -4.57 38.66
C LEU A 58 23.61 -5.91 38.53
N LEU A 59 22.61 -6.14 39.39
CA LEU A 59 21.71 -7.30 39.28
C LEU A 59 20.86 -7.26 38.00
N LEU A 60 20.39 -6.07 37.60
CA LEU A 60 19.69 -5.88 36.33
C LEU A 60 20.64 -6.11 35.15
N LEU A 61 21.87 -5.58 35.15
CA LEU A 61 22.86 -5.83 34.10
C LEU A 61 23.22 -7.33 33.98
N LEU A 62 23.31 -8.07 35.10
CA LEU A 62 23.53 -9.52 35.09
C LEU A 62 22.29 -10.30 34.59
N LEU A 63 21.07 -9.79 34.80
CA LEU A 63 19.84 -10.36 34.23
C LEU A 63 19.69 -10.09 32.73
N TRP A 64 20.36 -9.07 32.19
CA TRP A 64 20.33 -8.70 30.77
C TRP A 64 21.52 -9.30 30.02
N ALA A 65 22.61 -9.61 30.72
CA ALA A 65 23.69 -10.48 30.27
C ALA A 65 23.29 -11.95 30.42
N ARG A 66 22.16 -12.36 29.84
CA ARG A 66 22.04 -13.76 29.40
C ARG A 66 22.90 -13.84 28.14
N PRO A 67 24.02 -14.60 28.14
CA PRO A 67 24.61 -14.97 26.87
C PRO A 67 23.47 -15.64 26.11
N SER A 68 23.10 -15.08 24.97
CA SER A 68 22.37 -15.85 23.98
C SER A 68 23.33 -16.96 23.55
N LEU A 69 23.36 -18.04 24.33
CA LEU A 69 23.82 -19.32 23.84
C LEU A 69 22.84 -19.60 22.69
N LEU A 70 23.24 -19.25 21.48
CA LEU A 70 22.82 -19.99 20.30
C LEU A 70 23.20 -21.42 20.65
N ALA A 71 22.24 -22.17 21.22
CA ALA A 71 22.44 -23.55 21.58
C ALA A 71 22.84 -24.23 20.27
N ALA A 72 24.14 -24.48 20.10
CA ALA A 72 24.64 -25.17 18.94
C ALA A 72 23.85 -26.46 18.85
N SER A 73 23.18 -26.71 17.72
CA SER A 73 22.40 -27.93 17.55
C SER A 73 23.32 -29.10 17.94
N PRO A 74 22.89 -29.95 18.91
CA PRO A 74 23.76 -30.99 19.44
C PRO A 74 24.25 -31.84 18.27
N ARG A 75 25.56 -32.13 18.21
CA ARG A 75 26.19 -32.79 17.06
C ARG A 75 26.00 -34.31 17.05
N THR A 76 25.49 -34.86 18.14
CA THR A 76 25.28 -36.30 18.32
C THR A 76 23.84 -36.60 18.73
N TYR A 77 23.43 -37.85 18.56
CA TYR A 77 22.16 -38.38 19.07
C TYR A 77 22.38 -39.80 19.63
N GLU A 78 21.52 -40.24 20.53
CA GLU A 78 21.57 -41.61 21.05
C GLU A 78 20.73 -42.55 20.18
N ASP A 79 21.26 -43.72 19.90
CA ASP A 79 20.59 -44.80 19.17
C ASP A 79 20.88 -46.15 19.85
N THR A 80 20.18 -47.21 19.44
CA THR A 80 20.44 -48.57 19.91
C THR A 80 20.93 -49.42 18.74
N ASP A 81 22.09 -50.04 18.91
CA ASP A 81 22.65 -50.94 17.91
C ASP A 81 21.71 -52.13 17.69
N ARG A 82 21.27 -52.31 16.45
CA ARG A 82 20.30 -53.36 16.10
C ARG A 82 20.88 -54.77 16.19
N LEU A 83 22.21 -54.92 16.16
CA LEU A 83 22.89 -56.21 16.20
C LEU A 83 23.22 -56.62 17.64
N THR A 84 23.73 -55.69 18.45
CA THR A 84 24.19 -55.99 19.82
C THR A 84 23.17 -55.61 20.90
N GLY A 85 22.22 -54.72 20.60
CA GLY A 85 21.25 -54.18 21.57
C GLY A 85 21.84 -53.11 22.51
N GLU A 86 23.11 -52.73 22.31
CA GLU A 86 23.77 -51.73 23.15
C GLU A 86 23.42 -50.29 22.76
N ARG A 87 23.50 -49.37 23.72
CA ARG A 87 23.31 -47.94 23.47
C ARG A 87 24.57 -47.36 22.83
N VAL A 88 24.39 -46.67 21.72
CA VAL A 88 25.47 -46.03 20.95
C VAL A 88 25.21 -44.53 20.81
N GLN A 89 26.29 -43.74 20.75
CA GLN A 89 26.22 -42.30 20.50
C GLN A 89 26.64 -42.02 19.05
N CYS A 90 25.67 -41.66 18.22
CA CYS A 90 25.85 -41.46 16.80
C CYS A 90 26.09 -39.99 16.46
N GLU A 91 26.91 -39.72 15.45
CA GLU A 91 27.04 -38.38 14.86
C GLU A 91 25.78 -38.04 14.04
N ARG A 92 25.34 -36.80 14.10
CA ARG A 92 24.25 -36.30 13.24
C ARG A 92 24.81 -35.89 11.89
N CYS A 93 23.93 -35.84 10.89
CA CYS A 93 24.23 -35.32 9.59
C CYS A 93 24.21 -33.79 9.55
N PRO A 94 25.12 -33.14 8.82
CA PRO A 94 25.13 -31.68 8.66
C PRO A 94 23.90 -31.17 7.89
N PRO A 95 23.61 -29.86 7.95
CA PRO A 95 22.72 -29.19 7.00
C PRO A 95 23.09 -29.56 5.56
N GLY A 96 22.10 -29.66 4.67
CA GLY A 96 22.37 -30.15 3.31
C GLY A 96 22.30 -31.67 3.15
N SER A 97 22.12 -32.42 4.23
CA SER A 97 22.20 -33.88 4.22
C SER A 97 21.23 -34.56 5.18
N PHE A 98 20.95 -35.84 4.92
CA PHE A 98 20.08 -36.69 5.74
C PHE A 98 20.79 -37.99 6.11
N LEU A 99 20.28 -38.68 7.13
CA LEU A 99 20.80 -39.96 7.60
C LEU A 99 20.38 -41.08 6.65
N ARG A 100 21.34 -41.56 5.85
CA ARG A 100 21.14 -42.68 4.93
C ARG A 100 21.19 -44.02 5.68
N ALA A 101 22.14 -44.17 6.58
CA ALA A 101 22.27 -45.33 7.46
C ALA A 101 22.68 -44.88 8.87
N GLY A 102 22.00 -45.44 9.89
CA GLY A 102 22.31 -45.19 11.29
C GLY A 102 23.67 -45.77 11.69
N CYS A 103 24.24 -45.25 12.77
CA CYS A 103 25.48 -45.77 13.31
C CYS A 103 25.25 -47.11 14.04
N SER A 104 26.34 -47.85 14.24
CA SER A 104 26.41 -49.02 15.11
C SER A 104 27.65 -48.89 16.00
N SER A 105 27.87 -49.87 16.87
CA SER A 105 29.07 -49.97 17.70
C SER A 105 30.38 -49.95 16.88
N GLU A 106 30.34 -50.42 15.63
CA GLU A 106 31.50 -50.52 14.73
C GLU A 106 31.50 -49.50 13.58
N ARG A 107 30.34 -48.92 13.23
CA ARG A 107 30.18 -48.06 12.04
C ARG A 107 29.63 -46.70 12.41
N ARG A 108 30.18 -45.64 11.82
CA ARG A 108 29.68 -44.27 11.97
C ARG A 108 28.40 -44.05 11.17
N SER A 109 27.65 -43.01 11.53
CA SER A 109 26.49 -42.54 10.77
C SER A 109 26.87 -42.25 9.32
N GLU A 110 26.07 -42.73 8.38
CA GLU A 110 26.29 -42.50 6.96
C GLU A 110 25.31 -41.43 6.46
N CYS A 111 25.84 -40.28 6.05
CA CYS A 111 25.06 -39.13 5.60
C CYS A 111 25.09 -38.98 4.08
N ALA A 112 23.95 -38.65 3.49
CA ALA A 112 23.84 -38.40 2.05
C ALA A 112 23.27 -36.99 1.80
N ARG A 113 23.71 -36.33 0.72
CA ARG A 113 23.18 -35.02 0.33
C ARG A 113 21.68 -35.08 0.01
N CYS A 114 20.98 -34.00 0.32
CA CYS A 114 19.60 -33.85 -0.10
C CYS A 114 19.48 -33.85 -1.63
N PRO A 115 18.54 -34.62 -2.21
CA PRO A 115 18.24 -34.55 -3.63
C PRO A 115 17.62 -33.19 -4.01
N GLU A 116 17.64 -32.85 -5.30
CA GLU A 116 17.01 -31.64 -5.82
C GLU A 116 15.53 -31.53 -5.39
N GLY A 117 15.10 -30.34 -4.99
CA GLY A 117 13.76 -30.11 -4.46
C GLY A 117 13.58 -30.52 -2.99
N SER A 118 14.67 -30.76 -2.25
CA SER A 118 14.64 -31.01 -0.82
C SER A 118 15.82 -30.39 -0.06
N TYR A 119 15.66 -30.18 1.25
CA TYR A 119 16.61 -29.46 2.08
C TYR A 119 16.64 -29.92 3.54
N THR A 120 17.68 -29.51 4.28
CA THR A 120 17.77 -29.56 5.75
C THR A 120 18.62 -28.40 6.26
N GLU A 121 18.07 -27.57 7.15
CA GLU A 121 18.74 -26.37 7.69
C GLU A 121 19.60 -26.61 8.92
N MET A 122 19.37 -27.71 9.63
CA MET A 122 20.00 -28.01 10.91
C MET A 122 20.65 -29.38 10.91
N TRP A 123 21.59 -29.58 11.85
CA TRP A 123 22.16 -30.89 12.14
C TRP A 123 21.05 -31.88 12.51
N ASN A 124 20.93 -32.98 11.79
CA ASN A 124 19.76 -33.85 11.83
C ASN A 124 20.13 -35.34 11.83
N HIS A 125 19.16 -36.19 12.14
CA HIS A 125 19.24 -37.65 12.01
C HIS A 125 17.98 -38.18 11.29
N ILE A 126 17.35 -37.33 10.46
CA ILE A 126 16.14 -37.71 9.73
C ILE A 126 16.52 -38.60 8.55
N SER A 127 15.66 -39.57 8.24
CA SER A 127 15.92 -40.52 7.16
C SER A 127 15.61 -40.00 5.75
N LYS A 128 15.01 -38.80 5.65
CA LYS A 128 14.66 -38.12 4.40
C LYS A 128 14.69 -36.60 4.59
N CYS A 129 15.19 -35.86 3.59
CA CYS A 129 15.17 -34.40 3.61
C CYS A 129 13.74 -33.82 3.55
N LEU A 130 13.60 -32.58 4.00
CA LEU A 130 12.36 -31.82 3.91
C LEU A 130 12.13 -31.40 2.47
N ARG A 131 10.88 -31.46 1.99
CA ARG A 131 10.56 -30.99 0.64
C ARG A 131 10.59 -29.46 0.60
N CYS A 132 11.18 -28.88 -0.45
CA CYS A 132 11.10 -27.43 -0.66
C CYS A 132 9.65 -26.97 -0.78
N GLY A 133 9.35 -25.82 -0.19
CA GLY A 133 8.12 -25.08 -0.37
C GLY A 133 7.95 -24.57 -1.81
N ALA A 134 6.79 -23.97 -2.06
CA ALA A 134 6.50 -23.26 -3.29
C ALA A 134 5.84 -21.93 -2.96
N CYS A 135 6.20 -20.87 -3.70
CA CYS A 135 5.59 -19.57 -3.49
C CYS A 135 4.12 -19.56 -3.91
N GLY A 136 3.31 -18.93 -3.08
CA GLY A 136 1.87 -18.86 -3.24
C GLY A 136 1.42 -17.84 -4.28
N ARG A 137 0.13 -17.50 -4.22
CA ARG A 137 -0.47 -16.51 -5.12
C ARG A 137 0.12 -15.12 -4.84
N ASN A 138 0.39 -14.38 -5.91
CA ASN A 138 0.99 -13.04 -5.86
C ASN A 138 2.37 -13.01 -5.17
N GLN A 139 3.08 -14.13 -5.13
CA GLN A 139 4.46 -14.21 -4.65
C GLN A 139 5.42 -14.61 -5.78
N VAL A 140 6.70 -14.32 -5.55
CA VAL A 140 7.84 -14.72 -6.37
C VAL A 140 8.92 -15.32 -5.47
N VAL A 141 9.74 -16.19 -6.05
CA VAL A 141 10.90 -16.76 -5.36
C VAL A 141 11.95 -15.67 -5.21
N LYS A 142 12.20 -15.23 -3.98
CA LYS A 142 13.28 -14.29 -3.62
C LYS A 142 14.61 -15.02 -3.49
N GLN A 143 14.59 -16.19 -2.86
CA GLN A 143 15.73 -17.08 -2.74
C GLN A 143 15.30 -18.50 -3.13
N ALA A 144 16.06 -19.10 -4.05
CA ALA A 144 15.80 -20.47 -4.48
C ALA A 144 16.08 -21.46 -3.34
N CYS A 145 15.35 -22.58 -3.35
CA CYS A 145 15.64 -23.68 -2.45
C CYS A 145 17.03 -24.26 -2.73
N THR A 146 17.76 -24.59 -1.68
CA THR A 146 19.06 -25.26 -1.74
C THR A 146 19.01 -26.54 -0.90
N ALA A 147 20.06 -27.36 -0.93
CA ALA A 147 20.12 -28.50 0.00
C ALA A 147 20.08 -28.06 1.48
N GLU A 148 20.54 -26.84 1.78
CA GLU A 148 20.72 -26.34 3.15
C GLU A 148 19.58 -25.43 3.61
N SER A 149 18.68 -24.99 2.73
CA SER A 149 17.63 -24.02 3.07
C SER A 149 16.40 -24.15 2.18
N ASP A 150 15.22 -23.88 2.72
CA ASP A 150 14.01 -23.78 1.89
C ASP A 150 14.09 -22.59 0.92
N CYS A 151 13.17 -22.55 -0.05
CA CYS A 151 12.92 -21.34 -0.82
C CYS A 151 12.33 -20.24 0.07
N GLN A 152 12.69 -18.99 -0.21
CA GLN A 152 12.07 -17.82 0.40
C GLN A 152 11.22 -17.10 -0.64
N CYS A 153 10.02 -16.71 -0.22
CA CYS A 153 9.04 -16.06 -1.07
C CYS A 153 8.87 -14.60 -0.69
N GLU A 154 8.59 -13.77 -1.69
CA GLU A 154 8.32 -12.34 -1.53
C GLU A 154 7.10 -11.95 -2.34
N CYS A 155 6.35 -10.93 -1.90
CA CYS A 155 5.21 -10.44 -2.66
C CYS A 155 5.66 -9.80 -3.97
N LYS A 156 4.89 -10.05 -5.04
CA LYS A 156 5.08 -9.43 -6.35
C LYS A 156 4.98 -7.91 -6.24
N GLN A 157 5.60 -7.21 -7.20
CA GLN A 157 5.42 -5.76 -7.34
C GLN A 157 3.93 -5.38 -7.37
N GLY A 158 3.57 -4.35 -6.58
CA GLY A 158 2.19 -3.91 -6.39
C GLY A 158 1.43 -4.66 -5.28
N TYR A 159 2.09 -5.58 -4.57
CA TYR A 159 1.56 -6.31 -3.43
C TYR A 159 2.45 -6.18 -2.21
N TYR A 160 1.86 -6.27 -1.02
CA TYR A 160 2.56 -6.39 0.25
C TYR A 160 2.01 -7.57 1.06
N TYR A 161 2.80 -8.06 1.99
CA TYR A 161 2.42 -9.14 2.88
C TYR A 161 1.54 -8.61 4.02
N GLU A 162 0.32 -9.14 4.14
CA GLU A 162 -0.60 -8.80 5.22
C GLU A 162 -0.68 -9.96 6.22
N PRO A 163 -0.08 -9.82 7.42
CA PRO A 163 -0.02 -10.90 8.41
C PRO A 163 -1.39 -11.41 8.86
N ASP A 164 -2.40 -10.52 8.90
CA ASP A 164 -3.75 -10.88 9.33
C ASP A 164 -4.44 -11.89 8.37
N TYR A 165 -4.03 -11.90 7.10
CA TYR A 165 -4.55 -12.81 6.07
C TYR A 165 -3.55 -13.86 5.62
N ASP A 166 -2.32 -13.87 6.18
CA ASP A 166 -1.23 -14.77 5.78
C ASP A 166 -1.02 -14.78 4.25
N SER A 167 -1.14 -13.60 3.60
CA SER A 167 -1.14 -13.52 2.14
C SER A 167 -0.69 -12.17 1.57
N CYS A 168 -0.27 -12.18 0.30
CA CYS A 168 0.10 -10.98 -0.43
C CYS A 168 -1.14 -10.28 -1.01
N VAL A 169 -1.43 -9.09 -0.50
CA VAL A 169 -2.56 -8.24 -0.90
C VAL A 169 -2.09 -7.03 -1.69
N ARG A 170 -2.95 -6.49 -2.56
CA ARG A 170 -2.58 -5.36 -3.42
C ARG A 170 -2.33 -4.12 -2.57
N HIS A 171 -1.33 -3.32 -2.95
CA HIS A 171 -1.13 -1.99 -2.36
C HIS A 171 -2.39 -1.12 -2.50
N ARG A 172 -2.65 -0.34 -1.45
CA ARG A 172 -3.73 0.66 -1.44
C ARG A 172 -3.42 1.75 -2.47
N GLU A 173 -4.41 2.08 -3.28
CA GLU A 173 -4.34 3.26 -4.13
C GLU A 173 -4.68 4.53 -3.34
N CYS A 174 -3.90 5.58 -3.59
CA CYS A 174 -4.22 6.92 -3.12
C CYS A 174 -5.23 7.55 -4.08
N PRO A 175 -6.41 7.95 -3.59
CA PRO A 175 -7.43 8.54 -4.44
C PRO A 175 -7.00 9.92 -4.95
N VAL A 176 -7.69 10.42 -5.97
CA VAL A 176 -7.55 11.80 -6.45
C VAL A 176 -7.65 12.80 -5.29
N GLY A 177 -6.78 13.80 -5.28
CA GLY A 177 -6.59 14.67 -4.11
C GLY A 177 -5.53 14.18 -3.11
N GLN A 178 -5.07 12.93 -3.24
CA GLN A 178 -4.05 12.31 -2.41
C GLN A 178 -2.93 11.72 -3.28
N GLY A 179 -1.72 11.76 -2.74
CA GLY A 179 -0.54 11.12 -3.34
C GLY A 179 0.12 10.16 -2.38
N ALA A 180 0.91 9.23 -2.92
CA ALA A 180 1.75 8.34 -2.14
C ALA A 180 2.82 9.16 -1.39
N LEU A 181 2.73 9.17 -0.06
CA LEU A 181 3.76 9.70 0.84
C LEU A 181 4.90 8.69 0.93
N THR A 182 4.58 7.43 1.21
CA THR A 182 5.51 6.31 1.12
C THR A 182 4.96 5.28 0.14
N LYS A 183 5.80 4.89 -0.82
CA LYS A 183 5.46 3.84 -1.78
C LYS A 183 5.42 2.50 -1.05
N GLY A 184 4.48 1.64 -1.42
CA GLY A 184 4.39 0.30 -0.87
C GLY A 184 5.63 -0.54 -1.20
N THR A 185 6.03 -1.40 -0.25
CA THR A 185 7.08 -2.41 -0.38
C THR A 185 6.45 -3.81 -0.30
N PRO A 186 7.21 -4.90 -0.50
CA PRO A 186 6.70 -6.25 -0.27
C PRO A 186 6.22 -6.50 1.16
N GLU A 187 6.66 -5.70 2.13
CA GLU A 187 6.31 -5.81 3.55
C GLU A 187 5.28 -4.77 3.99
N ASN A 188 5.28 -3.59 3.36
CA ASN A 188 4.49 -2.45 3.81
C ASN A 188 3.52 -1.94 2.74
N ASN A 189 2.32 -1.59 3.17
CA ASN A 189 1.34 -0.96 2.29
C ASN A 189 1.76 0.48 1.93
N THR A 190 1.18 0.99 0.84
CA THR A 190 1.30 2.41 0.46
C THR A 190 0.59 3.28 1.48
N VAL A 191 1.26 4.36 1.91
CA VAL A 191 0.68 5.39 2.78
C VAL A 191 0.38 6.63 1.95
N CYS A 192 -0.87 7.10 2.04
CA CYS A 192 -1.35 8.25 1.29
C CYS A 192 -1.34 9.51 2.15
N GLN A 193 -1.06 10.65 1.52
CA GLN A 193 -1.21 11.98 2.10
C GLN A 193 -2.11 12.85 1.23
N ILE A 194 -2.79 13.81 1.86
CA ILE A 194 -3.55 14.83 1.14
C ILE A 194 -2.57 15.79 0.48
N CYS A 195 -2.75 16.05 -0.81
CA CYS A 195 -1.96 17.05 -1.52
C CYS A 195 -2.31 18.45 -1.00
N SER A 196 -1.29 19.26 -0.69
CA SER A 196 -1.45 20.54 0.00
C SER A 196 -0.72 21.68 -0.70
N GLY A 197 -1.23 22.89 -0.50
CA GLY A 197 -0.60 24.19 -0.83
C GLY A 197 -0.34 24.45 -2.31
N SER A 198 0.64 23.75 -2.85
CA SER A 198 1.23 23.89 -4.18
C SER A 198 1.32 22.57 -4.94
N THR A 199 0.57 21.55 -4.48
CA THR A 199 0.62 20.22 -5.07
C THR A 199 -0.78 19.63 -5.29
N PHE A 200 -0.87 18.71 -6.25
CA PHE A 200 -2.09 18.01 -6.61
C PHE A 200 -1.86 16.56 -7.01
N SER A 201 -2.94 15.78 -7.09
CA SER A 201 -2.96 14.46 -7.69
C SER A 201 -4.30 14.27 -8.39
N ASN A 202 -4.26 14.06 -9.70
CA ASN A 202 -5.45 13.92 -10.54
C ASN A 202 -5.81 12.46 -10.90
N THR A 203 -5.09 11.49 -10.35
CA THR A 203 -5.31 10.06 -10.64
C THR A 203 -5.31 9.22 -9.37
N SER A 204 -6.00 8.08 -9.42
CA SER A 204 -5.92 7.06 -8.37
C SER A 204 -4.68 6.21 -8.59
N SER A 205 -3.72 6.23 -7.66
CA SER A 205 -2.48 5.47 -7.81
C SER A 205 -1.88 5.06 -6.48
N ALA A 206 -1.32 3.84 -6.42
CA ALA A 206 -0.57 3.35 -5.27
C ALA A 206 0.89 3.84 -5.23
N HIS A 207 1.40 4.50 -6.27
CA HIS A 207 2.83 4.86 -6.35
C HIS A 207 3.11 6.31 -6.69
N GLN A 208 2.12 7.04 -7.21
CA GLN A 208 2.29 8.44 -7.61
C GLN A 208 2.19 9.36 -6.39
N SER A 209 3.25 10.11 -6.14
CA SER A 209 3.26 11.18 -5.14
C SER A 209 2.54 12.43 -5.67
N CYS A 210 2.20 13.37 -4.78
CA CYS A 210 1.62 14.65 -5.18
C CYS A 210 2.57 15.40 -6.13
N MET A 211 2.04 15.88 -7.24
CA MET A 211 2.76 16.65 -8.26
C MET A 211 2.68 18.13 -7.95
N GLU A 212 3.71 18.90 -8.27
CA GLU A 212 3.69 20.36 -8.12
C GLU A 212 2.75 21.02 -9.13
N HIS A 213 2.09 22.10 -8.71
CA HIS A 213 1.30 22.93 -9.61
C HIS A 213 2.19 23.65 -10.62
N LYS A 214 1.66 23.87 -11.83
CA LYS A 214 2.27 24.76 -12.82
C LYS A 214 2.43 26.18 -12.27
N LYS A 215 3.62 26.74 -12.47
CA LYS A 215 3.94 28.14 -12.18
C LYS A 215 3.76 28.97 -13.45
N CYS A 216 2.59 29.56 -13.63
CA CYS A 216 2.25 30.32 -14.86
C CYS A 216 3.26 31.44 -15.15
N SER A 217 3.75 32.13 -14.11
CA SER A 217 4.71 33.22 -14.23
C SER A 217 6.03 32.83 -14.90
N ASP A 218 6.50 31.59 -14.67
CA ASP A 218 7.78 31.10 -15.22
C ASP A 218 7.72 30.96 -16.75
N SER A 219 6.50 30.85 -17.31
CA SER A 219 6.25 30.77 -18.75
C SER A 219 5.71 32.08 -19.35
N GLY A 220 5.72 33.18 -18.58
CA GLY A 220 5.12 34.45 -19.01
C GLY A 220 3.58 34.43 -19.12
N LEU A 221 2.93 33.36 -18.64
CA LEU A 221 1.47 33.19 -18.65
C LEU A 221 0.85 33.76 -17.38
N LYS A 222 -0.45 34.04 -17.43
CA LYS A 222 -1.23 34.53 -16.27
C LYS A 222 -2.06 33.42 -15.65
N MET A 223 -2.04 33.30 -14.33
CA MET A 223 -2.85 32.31 -13.64
C MET A 223 -4.31 32.78 -13.57
N VAL A 224 -5.21 32.06 -14.24
CA VAL A 224 -6.64 32.37 -14.28
C VAL A 224 -7.48 31.49 -13.36
N LEU A 225 -6.93 30.33 -12.99
CA LEU A 225 -7.52 29.46 -11.98
C LEU A 225 -6.43 28.84 -11.13
N ARG A 226 -6.52 29.03 -9.81
CA ARG A 226 -5.60 28.42 -8.86
C ARG A 226 -5.84 26.91 -8.79
N GLY A 227 -4.75 26.13 -8.84
CA GLY A 227 -4.79 24.69 -8.60
C GLY A 227 -5.29 24.32 -7.20
N SER A 228 -5.86 23.12 -7.09
CA SER A 228 -6.31 22.55 -5.82
C SER A 228 -5.59 21.23 -5.53
N SER A 229 -6.03 20.46 -4.52
CA SER A 229 -5.42 19.15 -4.24
C SER A 229 -5.61 18.14 -5.37
N TRP A 230 -6.56 18.36 -6.28
CA TRP A 230 -6.99 17.37 -7.27
C TRP A 230 -6.89 17.81 -8.73
N HIS A 231 -6.66 19.10 -9.01
CA HIS A 231 -6.34 19.60 -10.35
C HIS A 231 -5.21 20.61 -10.30
N ASP A 232 -4.54 20.75 -11.44
CA ASP A 232 -3.45 21.71 -11.63
C ASP A 232 -3.96 23.15 -11.76
N SER A 233 -3.05 24.12 -11.63
CA SER A 233 -3.33 25.51 -11.96
C SER A 233 -3.54 25.68 -13.47
N VAL A 234 -4.50 26.52 -13.85
CA VAL A 234 -4.77 26.85 -15.25
C VAL A 234 -4.20 28.22 -15.57
N CYS A 235 -3.46 28.29 -16.67
CA CYS A 235 -2.75 29.46 -17.13
C CYS A 235 -3.33 29.96 -18.46
N ALA A 236 -3.41 31.28 -18.61
CA ALA A 236 -3.83 31.95 -19.84
C ALA A 236 -2.66 32.66 -20.51
N ASP A 237 -2.65 32.59 -21.84
CA ASP A 237 -1.80 33.43 -22.69
C ASP A 237 -2.62 34.67 -23.09
N CYS A 238 -2.25 35.83 -22.54
CA CYS A 238 -2.96 37.08 -22.83
C CYS A 238 -2.75 37.58 -24.27
N THR A 239 -1.81 37.00 -25.04
CA THR A 239 -1.63 37.30 -26.47
C THR A 239 -2.60 36.52 -27.35
N GLN A 240 -3.12 35.40 -26.86
CA GLN A 240 -4.02 34.48 -27.59
C GLN A 240 -5.17 34.06 -26.67
N LEU A 241 -6.01 35.03 -26.30
CA LEU A 241 -7.13 34.81 -25.40
C LEU A 241 -8.15 33.84 -26.02
N LYS A 242 -8.41 32.76 -25.28
CA LYS A 242 -9.49 31.79 -25.54
C LYS A 242 -10.73 32.13 -24.72
N ASP A 243 -11.86 31.51 -25.04
CA ASP A 243 -13.06 31.60 -24.20
C ASP A 243 -12.81 30.99 -22.81
N ALA A 244 -13.44 31.53 -21.77
CA ALA A 244 -13.33 31.01 -20.41
C ALA A 244 -13.65 29.50 -20.32
N ALA A 245 -14.58 29.01 -21.14
CA ALA A 245 -14.92 27.60 -21.20
C ALA A 245 -13.80 26.71 -21.74
N ASP A 246 -12.88 27.24 -22.57
CA ASP A 246 -11.71 26.51 -23.04
C ASP A 246 -10.69 26.28 -21.92
N TYR A 247 -10.55 27.24 -21.00
CA TYR A 247 -9.73 27.06 -19.80
C TYR A 247 -10.39 26.08 -18.81
N LEU A 248 -11.71 26.16 -18.63
CA LEU A 248 -12.46 25.21 -17.81
C LEU A 248 -12.31 23.78 -18.34
N ARG A 249 -12.24 23.60 -19.67
CA ARG A 249 -12.09 22.30 -20.34
C ARG A 249 -10.93 21.48 -19.76
N GLU A 250 -9.82 22.14 -19.42
CA GLU A 250 -8.61 21.48 -18.90
C GLU A 250 -8.86 20.76 -17.57
N THR A 251 -9.85 21.19 -16.79
CA THR A 251 -10.13 20.62 -15.46
C THR A 251 -11.26 19.58 -15.47
N ILE A 252 -12.01 19.45 -16.57
CA ILE A 252 -13.15 18.53 -16.67
C ILE A 252 -12.74 17.07 -16.40
N PRO A 253 -11.67 16.51 -17.00
CA PRO A 253 -11.27 15.14 -16.73
C PRO A 253 -11.01 14.88 -15.24
N ASP A 254 -10.24 15.76 -14.60
CA ASP A 254 -9.88 15.67 -13.19
C ASP A 254 -11.12 15.81 -12.30
N PHE A 255 -12.03 16.71 -12.66
CA PHE A 255 -13.28 16.96 -11.94
C PHE A 255 -14.18 15.72 -11.91
N VAL A 256 -14.35 15.02 -13.04
CA VAL A 256 -15.23 13.84 -13.10
C VAL A 256 -14.71 12.73 -12.18
N VAL A 257 -13.40 12.50 -12.19
CA VAL A 257 -12.77 11.47 -11.34
C VAL A 257 -12.85 11.88 -9.87
N TYR A 258 -12.54 13.14 -9.52
CA TYR A 258 -12.57 13.64 -8.15
C TYR A 258 -13.94 13.50 -7.50
N HIS A 259 -15.02 13.82 -8.23
CA HIS A 259 -16.38 13.71 -7.70
C HIS A 259 -16.91 12.27 -7.59
N ASN A 260 -16.11 11.26 -7.99
CA ASN A 260 -16.39 9.83 -7.87
C ASN A 260 -17.85 9.48 -8.21
N MET A 261 -18.31 9.94 -9.36
CA MET A 261 -19.71 9.77 -9.74
C MET A 261 -20.03 8.28 -9.94
N ASN A 262 -21.11 7.80 -9.33
CA ASN A 262 -21.53 6.42 -9.55
C ASN A 262 -21.86 6.14 -11.03
N VAL A 263 -21.72 4.89 -11.46
CA VAL A 263 -21.90 4.46 -12.86
C VAL A 263 -23.26 4.90 -13.43
N LYS A 264 -24.35 4.82 -12.65
CA LYS A 264 -25.69 5.26 -13.10
C LYS A 264 -25.74 6.76 -13.38
N ARG A 265 -25.04 7.56 -12.58
CA ARG A 265 -24.92 9.01 -12.78
C ARG A 265 -24.04 9.33 -13.98
N LEU A 266 -22.88 8.68 -14.11
CA LEU A 266 -22.00 8.83 -15.29
C LEU A 266 -22.75 8.53 -16.59
N ARG A 267 -23.49 7.42 -16.65
CA ARG A 267 -24.35 7.09 -17.81
C ARG A 267 -25.32 8.22 -18.14
N ARG A 268 -26.07 8.72 -17.13
CA ARG A 268 -27.01 9.84 -17.33
C ARG A 268 -26.32 11.10 -17.86
N VAL A 269 -25.11 11.39 -17.41
CA VAL A 269 -24.32 12.51 -17.91
C VAL A 269 -23.95 12.26 -19.38
N VAL A 270 -23.32 11.13 -19.71
CA VAL A 270 -22.93 10.79 -21.09
C VAL A 270 -24.13 10.83 -22.04
N HIS A 271 -25.29 10.30 -21.65
CA HIS A 271 -26.51 10.38 -22.46
C HIS A 271 -26.96 11.82 -22.76
N ARG A 272 -26.76 12.75 -21.82
CA ARG A 272 -27.09 14.18 -22.01
C ARG A 272 -26.04 14.92 -22.84
N LEU A 273 -24.79 14.46 -22.82
CA LEU A 273 -23.70 15.04 -23.63
C LEU A 273 -23.83 14.67 -25.11
N PHE A 274 -24.47 13.53 -25.42
CA PHE A 274 -24.69 13.03 -26.78
C PHE A 274 -26.18 12.77 -27.06
N PRO A 275 -27.04 13.81 -27.12
CA PRO A 275 -28.49 13.64 -27.26
C PRO A 275 -28.92 13.09 -28.63
N GLU A 276 -28.15 13.36 -29.70
CA GLU A 276 -28.50 12.97 -31.07
C GLU A 276 -28.01 11.57 -31.48
N ASP A 277 -27.25 10.89 -30.63
CA ASP A 277 -26.55 9.66 -30.97
C ASP A 277 -27.25 8.43 -30.34
N LEU A 278 -28.41 8.07 -30.88
CA LEU A 278 -29.26 6.96 -30.43
C LEU A 278 -28.51 5.61 -30.37
N GLU A 279 -27.58 5.39 -31.29
CA GLU A 279 -26.67 4.23 -31.31
C GLU A 279 -25.72 4.23 -30.10
N LYS A 280 -25.14 5.40 -29.79
CA LYS A 280 -24.22 5.58 -28.65
C LYS A 280 -24.93 5.42 -27.30
N SER A 281 -26.17 5.91 -27.21
CA SER A 281 -27.06 5.71 -26.06
C SER A 281 -27.31 4.22 -25.75
N ARG A 282 -27.45 3.36 -26.77
CA ARG A 282 -27.61 1.92 -26.54
C ARG A 282 -26.33 1.26 -26.03
N ARG A 283 -25.16 1.73 -26.48
CA ARG A 283 -23.83 1.21 -26.10
C ARG A 283 -23.42 1.62 -24.68
N THR A 284 -23.78 2.82 -24.22
CA THR A 284 -23.42 3.36 -22.89
C THR A 284 -24.05 2.60 -21.72
N SER A 285 -25.12 1.84 -21.96
CA SER A 285 -25.82 1.06 -20.93
C SER A 285 -24.99 -0.09 -20.36
N GLY A 286 -24.05 -0.63 -21.15
CA GLY A 286 -23.15 -1.72 -20.77
C GLY A 286 -21.77 -1.28 -20.25
N LEU A 287 -21.41 0.00 -20.43
CA LEU A 287 -20.06 0.49 -20.14
C LEU A 287 -19.74 0.47 -18.63
N SER A 288 -18.50 0.11 -18.33
CA SER A 288 -17.85 0.21 -17.02
C SER A 288 -17.60 1.68 -16.64
N SER A 289 -17.23 1.90 -15.37
CA SER A 289 -16.90 3.24 -14.89
C SER A 289 -15.77 3.87 -15.70
N SER A 290 -14.67 3.15 -15.96
CA SER A 290 -13.51 3.65 -16.71
C SER A 290 -13.85 4.00 -18.15
N GLU A 291 -14.66 3.19 -18.83
CA GLU A 291 -15.12 3.48 -20.19
C GLU A 291 -16.01 4.74 -20.24
N LEU A 292 -16.87 4.94 -19.25
CA LEU A 292 -17.69 6.15 -19.17
C LEU A 292 -16.85 7.41 -18.90
N HIS A 293 -15.81 7.33 -18.07
CA HIS A 293 -14.87 8.44 -17.90
C HIS A 293 -14.16 8.76 -19.22
N ALA A 294 -13.75 7.74 -19.98
CA ALA A 294 -13.12 7.93 -21.29
C ALA A 294 -14.05 8.64 -22.29
N GLU A 295 -15.34 8.31 -22.30
CA GLU A 295 -16.34 9.00 -23.14
C GLU A 295 -16.52 10.47 -22.76
N ILE A 296 -16.53 10.79 -21.46
CA ILE A 296 -16.63 12.20 -21.01
C ILE A 296 -15.36 12.97 -21.38
N ASN A 297 -14.18 12.35 -21.23
CA ASN A 297 -12.91 12.97 -21.61
C ASN A 297 -12.84 13.21 -23.12
N ALA A 298 -13.30 12.26 -23.93
CA ALA A 298 -13.39 12.39 -25.38
C ALA A 298 -14.36 13.51 -25.78
N TRP A 299 -15.52 13.59 -25.13
CA TRP A 299 -16.46 14.70 -25.31
C TRP A 299 -15.83 16.06 -24.97
N ALA A 300 -15.17 16.17 -23.81
CA ALA A 300 -14.55 17.41 -23.36
C ALA A 300 -13.46 17.88 -24.34
N ALA A 301 -12.70 16.95 -24.94
CA ALA A 301 -11.70 17.25 -25.95
C ALA A 301 -12.29 17.87 -27.22
N SER A 302 -13.49 17.44 -27.66
CA SER A 302 -14.12 17.91 -28.90
C SER A 302 -15.25 18.93 -28.72
N ALA A 303 -15.68 19.21 -27.48
CA ALA A 303 -16.82 20.08 -27.20
C ALA A 303 -16.56 21.54 -27.63
N THR A 304 -17.61 22.25 -28.00
CA THR A 304 -17.55 23.70 -28.23
C THR A 304 -17.61 24.46 -26.90
N PRO A 305 -17.12 25.72 -26.82
CA PRO A 305 -17.25 26.55 -25.62
C PRO A 305 -18.70 26.66 -25.12
N ALA A 306 -19.66 26.80 -26.04
CA ALA A 306 -21.09 26.84 -25.71
C ALA A 306 -21.59 25.53 -25.05
N GLN A 307 -21.13 24.37 -25.52
CA GLN A 307 -21.48 23.07 -24.91
C GLN A 307 -20.86 22.91 -23.52
N ILE A 308 -19.63 23.39 -23.31
CA ILE A 308 -18.97 23.35 -21.98
C ILE A 308 -19.72 24.25 -20.99
N ARG A 309 -20.19 25.43 -21.42
CA ARG A 309 -20.99 26.35 -20.60
C ARG A 309 -22.31 25.73 -20.12
N GLN A 310 -22.87 24.77 -20.86
CA GLN A 310 -24.09 24.05 -20.47
C GLN A 310 -23.82 22.88 -19.50
N LEU A 311 -22.57 22.42 -19.37
CA LEU A 311 -22.22 21.27 -18.54
C LEU A 311 -22.63 21.40 -17.07
N PRO A 312 -22.44 22.55 -16.38
CA PRO A 312 -22.93 22.74 -15.01
C PRO A 312 -24.43 22.41 -14.86
N ASP A 313 -25.24 22.90 -15.78
CA ASP A 313 -26.69 22.69 -15.80
C ASP A 313 -27.07 21.25 -16.18
N LEU A 314 -26.22 20.53 -16.91
CA LEU A 314 -26.43 19.10 -17.16
C LEU A 314 -26.19 18.25 -15.90
N LEU A 315 -25.34 18.71 -14.98
CA LEU A 315 -25.04 18.01 -13.72
C LEU A 315 -26.10 18.26 -12.62
N LYS A 316 -26.80 19.40 -12.62
CA LYS A 316 -27.97 19.77 -11.77
C LYS A 316 -27.81 19.62 -10.24
N ASN A 317 -26.59 19.57 -9.71
CA ASN A 317 -26.31 19.28 -8.29
C ASN A 317 -25.10 20.10 -7.83
N ARG A 318 -24.64 19.91 -6.58
CA ARG A 318 -23.39 20.51 -6.05
C ARG A 318 -22.18 20.42 -6.99
N ALA A 319 -22.09 19.35 -7.77
CA ALA A 319 -21.04 19.18 -8.79
C ALA A 319 -21.18 20.23 -9.91
N GLY A 320 -22.40 20.46 -10.41
CA GLY A 320 -22.68 21.53 -11.37
C GLY A 320 -22.40 22.91 -10.79
N ASP A 321 -22.84 23.17 -9.56
CA ASP A 321 -22.57 24.45 -8.87
C ASP A 321 -21.05 24.70 -8.76
N TRP A 322 -20.27 23.65 -8.52
CA TRP A 322 -18.83 23.75 -8.43
C TRP A 322 -18.17 24.12 -9.77
N LEU A 323 -18.57 23.46 -10.87
CA LEU A 323 -18.10 23.84 -12.22
C LEU A 323 -18.54 25.25 -12.61
N LYS A 324 -19.76 25.65 -12.23
CA LYS A 324 -20.24 27.02 -12.48
C LYS A 324 -19.37 28.04 -11.74
N ASN A 325 -19.10 27.83 -10.46
CA ASN A 325 -18.25 28.72 -9.67
C ASN A 325 -16.82 28.80 -10.23
N MET A 326 -16.26 27.70 -10.74
CA MET A 326 -14.97 27.75 -11.46
C MET A 326 -15.05 28.61 -12.72
N LEU A 327 -16.09 28.41 -13.53
CA LEU A 327 -16.27 29.13 -14.78
C LEU A 327 -16.38 30.63 -14.52
N ASP A 328 -17.27 31.01 -13.59
CA ASP A 328 -17.47 32.40 -13.16
C ASP A 328 -16.15 33.00 -12.62
N HIS A 329 -15.35 32.22 -11.89
CA HIS A 329 -14.03 32.65 -11.43
C HIS A 329 -13.05 32.90 -12.59
N ILE A 330 -13.00 32.01 -13.58
CA ILE A 330 -12.16 32.20 -14.76
C ILE A 330 -12.61 33.45 -15.54
N GLU A 331 -13.91 33.63 -15.73
CA GLU A 331 -14.49 34.78 -16.46
C GLU A 331 -14.15 36.13 -15.82
N THR A 332 -14.11 36.17 -14.49
CA THR A 332 -13.74 37.37 -13.73
C THR A 332 -12.23 37.61 -13.74
N ARG A 333 -11.43 36.56 -13.57
CA ARG A 333 -9.96 36.67 -13.46
C ARG A 333 -9.25 36.90 -14.78
N LEU A 334 -9.77 36.36 -15.88
CA LEU A 334 -9.17 36.49 -17.21
C LEU A 334 -8.97 37.97 -17.64
N PRO A 335 -9.98 38.86 -17.61
CA PRO A 335 -9.79 40.26 -17.95
C PRO A 335 -8.93 41.02 -16.94
N GLU A 336 -9.03 40.72 -15.64
CA GLU A 336 -8.21 41.33 -14.58
C GLU A 336 -6.71 41.07 -14.81
N GLU A 337 -6.33 39.82 -15.04
CA GLU A 337 -4.93 39.41 -15.18
C GLU A 337 -4.31 39.79 -16.52
N CYS A 338 -5.14 39.87 -17.56
CA CYS A 338 -4.71 40.25 -18.91
C CYS A 338 -4.88 41.74 -19.22
N GLY A 339 -5.37 42.55 -18.29
CA GLY A 339 -5.51 44.00 -18.47
C GLY A 339 -6.53 44.40 -19.53
N LEU A 340 -7.56 43.57 -19.74
CA LEU A 340 -8.68 43.90 -20.63
C LEU A 340 -9.60 44.87 -19.89
N GLY A 341 -9.33 46.17 -20.01
CA GLY A 341 -10.16 47.20 -19.41
C GLY A 341 -11.61 47.11 -19.92
N ASN A 342 -12.57 47.39 -19.04
CA ASN A 342 -13.97 47.62 -19.39
C ASN A 342 -14.03 48.66 -20.51
N GLY A 343 -14.22 48.19 -21.74
CA GLY A 343 -14.65 49.02 -22.85
C GLY A 343 -16.01 49.61 -22.48
N THR A 344 -16.01 50.87 -22.11
CA THR A 344 -17.19 51.71 -22.02
C THR A 344 -18.00 51.59 -23.32
N GLU A 345 -19.13 50.87 -23.30
CA GLU A 345 -20.22 51.16 -24.21
C GLU A 345 -20.89 52.45 -23.74
N GLY A 346 -20.29 53.56 -24.16
CA GLY A 346 -20.92 54.85 -24.24
C GLY A 346 -20.88 55.29 -25.70
N ASN A 347 -21.96 55.02 -26.43
CA ASN A 347 -22.54 55.96 -27.39
C ASN A 347 -23.96 55.54 -27.78
#